data_AF-I0Z575-F1
#
_entry.id   AF-I0Z575-F1
#
_cell.length_a   1.000
_cell.length_b   1.000
_cell.length_c   1.000
_cell.angle_alpha   90.00
_cell.angle_beta   90.00
_cell.angle_gamma   90.00
#
_symmetry.space_group_name_H-M   'P 1'
#
loop_
_entity.id
_entity.type
_entity.pdbx_description
1 polymer ?
#
loop_
_entity_poly.entity_id
_entity_poly.type
_entity_poly.pdbx_seq_one_letter_code
_entity_poly.pdbx_strand_id
1 'polypeptide(L)'
;MGGGGLAFLNKKTWHPGRIQNQEEKWKREQAAEKETRKLDEIRKQIAEERQREELETVAHAAGVKDKSDKLDWMYQGGMVAKAEADKRNDEQLLGAKPLQLQDAAAPSAGNAAVKLPTFYAEDTAASANEVWQRIHSDPLFAVCFLPLIHKGGLTVIP
;
A
#
# COMPACT_ATOMS: atom_id res chain seq x y z
N MET A 1 3.32 -52.34 -24.32
CA MET A 1 3.49 -51.10 -25.11
C MET A 1 4.77 -50.42 -24.65
N GLY A 2 5.71 -50.18 -25.56
CA GLY A 2 7.13 -49.90 -25.27
C GLY A 2 7.39 -48.53 -24.63
N GLY A 3 7.62 -48.51 -23.32
CA GLY A 3 7.93 -47.32 -22.53
C GLY A 3 9.42 -47.08 -22.27
N GLY A 4 10.32 -47.49 -23.17
CA GLY A 4 11.78 -47.40 -22.96
C GLY A 4 12.53 -46.42 -23.86
N GLY A 5 12.00 -46.08 -25.03
CA GLY A 5 12.75 -45.34 -26.07
C GLY A 5 12.81 -43.82 -25.88
N LEU A 6 11.83 -43.23 -25.19
CA LEU A 6 11.68 -41.76 -25.06
C LEU A 6 11.99 -41.25 -23.65
N ALA A 7 12.27 -42.13 -22.68
CA ALA A 7 12.51 -41.76 -21.29
C ALA A 7 13.74 -40.84 -21.10
N PHE A 8 14.71 -40.89 -22.02
CA PHE A 8 15.88 -40.00 -22.00
C PHE A 8 15.50 -38.52 -22.21
N LEU A 9 14.35 -38.22 -22.85
CA LEU A 9 13.88 -36.86 -23.04
C LEU A 9 13.54 -36.17 -21.72
N ASN A 10 13.05 -36.91 -20.72
CA ASN A 10 12.77 -36.35 -19.38
C ASN A 10 14.03 -35.89 -18.64
N LYS A 11 15.22 -36.37 -19.05
CA LYS A 11 16.50 -35.90 -18.51
C LYS A 11 16.93 -34.56 -19.12
N LYS A 12 16.32 -34.14 -20.24
CA LYS A 12 16.64 -32.87 -20.91
C LYS A 12 15.95 -31.71 -20.19
N THR A 13 16.68 -30.63 -20.00
CA THR A 13 16.25 -29.44 -19.24
C THR A 13 15.04 -28.73 -19.85
N TRP A 14 14.86 -28.79 -21.17
CA TRP A 14 13.76 -28.14 -21.88
C TRP A 14 12.49 -29.01 -21.98
N HIS A 15 12.53 -30.29 -21.57
CA HIS A 15 11.40 -31.18 -21.78
C HIS A 15 10.23 -30.83 -20.83
N PRO A 16 9.00 -30.66 -21.34
CA PRO A 16 7.86 -30.23 -20.53
C PRO A 16 7.47 -31.23 -19.44
N GLY A 17 7.74 -32.52 -19.67
CA GLY A 17 7.51 -33.60 -18.71
C GLY A 17 8.56 -33.69 -17.58
N ARG A 18 9.61 -32.86 -17.59
CA ARG A 18 10.61 -32.85 -16.51
C ARG A 18 9.99 -32.30 -15.23
N ILE A 19 10.16 -33.00 -14.10
CA ILE A 19 9.53 -32.66 -12.81
C ILE A 19 9.75 -31.19 -12.43
N GLN A 20 10.98 -30.69 -12.53
CA GLN A 20 11.28 -29.29 -12.20
C GLN A 20 10.55 -28.29 -13.10
N ASN A 21 10.33 -28.60 -14.38
CA ASN A 21 9.60 -27.71 -15.29
C ASN A 21 8.10 -27.74 -14.98
N GLN A 22 7.57 -28.89 -14.56
CA GLN A 22 6.20 -29.01 -14.08
C GLN A 22 6.01 -28.22 -12.77
N GLU A 23 6.98 -28.28 -11.86
CA GLU A 23 6.99 -27.48 -10.64
C GLU A 23 7.05 -25.98 -10.93
N GLU A 24 7.91 -25.54 -11.85
CA GLU A 24 7.95 -24.14 -12.27
C GLU A 24 6.65 -23.68 -12.91
N LYS A 25 6.06 -24.52 -13.77
CA LYS A 25 4.75 -24.27 -14.36
C LYS A 25 3.71 -24.09 -13.27
N TRP A 26 3.65 -25.00 -12.30
CA TRP A 26 2.72 -24.92 -11.17
C TRP A 26 2.93 -23.65 -10.33
N LYS A 27 4.17 -23.28 -10.05
CA LYS A 27 4.49 -22.04 -9.32
C LYS A 27 4.02 -20.80 -10.09
N ARG A 28 4.23 -20.76 -11.41
CA ARG A 28 3.75 -19.65 -12.26
C ARG A 28 2.23 -19.61 -12.33
N GLU A 29 1.57 -20.76 -12.46
CA GLU A 29 0.10 -20.85 -12.44
C GLU A 29 -0.47 -20.36 -11.10
N GLN A 30 0.12 -20.77 -9.98
CA GLN A 30 -0.31 -20.30 -8.66
C GLN A 30 -0.08 -18.80 -8.46
N ALA A 31 1.03 -18.25 -8.98
CA ALA A 31 1.28 -16.81 -8.93
C ALA A 31 0.25 -16.04 -9.77
N ALA A 32 -0.02 -16.49 -10.99
CA ALA A 32 -1.04 -15.91 -11.86
C ALA A 32 -2.45 -16.00 -11.25
N GLU A 33 -2.79 -17.11 -10.58
CA GLU A 33 -4.05 -17.26 -9.87
C GLU A 33 -4.19 -16.26 -8.70
N LYS A 34 -3.09 -15.99 -7.97
CA LYS A 34 -3.09 -14.95 -6.93
C LYS A 34 -3.28 -13.55 -7.50
N GLU A 35 -2.66 -13.25 -8.64
CA GLU A 35 -2.81 -11.95 -9.31
C GLU A 35 -4.21 -11.74 -9.86
N THR A 36 -4.75 -12.74 -10.57
CA THR A 36 -6.13 -12.70 -11.09
C THR A 36 -7.15 -12.53 -9.96
N ARG A 37 -7.01 -13.26 -8.85
CA ARG A 37 -7.87 -13.09 -7.68
C ARG A 37 -7.82 -11.67 -7.11
N LYS A 38 -6.64 -11.07 -6.99
CA LYS A 38 -6.48 -9.68 -6.53
C LYS A 38 -7.14 -8.69 -7.49
N LEU A 39 -6.98 -8.90 -8.80
CA LEU A 39 -7.62 -8.06 -9.82
C LEU A 39 -9.14 -8.17 -9.75
N ASP A 40 -9.68 -9.37 -9.54
CA ASP A 40 -11.12 -9.57 -9.42
C ASP A 40 -11.71 -8.93 -8.15
N GLU A 41 -10.97 -8.95 -7.05
CA GLU A 41 -11.34 -8.20 -5.84
C GLU A 41 -11.38 -6.70 -6.08
N ILE A 42 -10.36 -6.13 -6.75
CA ILE A 42 -10.34 -4.70 -7.10
C ILE A 42 -11.47 -4.36 -8.09
N ARG A 43 -11.71 -5.21 -9.10
CA ARG A 43 -12.82 -5.04 -10.05
C ARG A 43 -14.16 -5.01 -9.33
N LYS A 44 -14.33 -5.87 -8.33
CA LYS A 44 -15.53 -5.90 -7.50
C LYS A 44 -15.68 -4.60 -6.70
N GLN A 45 -14.61 -4.11 -6.07
CA GLN A 45 -14.64 -2.83 -5.34
C GLN A 45 -15.02 -1.66 -6.25
N ILE A 46 -14.47 -1.57 -7.46
CA ILE A 46 -14.82 -0.54 -8.44
C ILE A 46 -16.30 -0.65 -8.86
N ALA A 47 -16.80 -1.87 -9.05
CA ALA A 47 -18.20 -2.07 -9.39
C ALA A 47 -19.14 -1.63 -8.25
N GLU A 48 -18.78 -1.93 -7.00
CA GLU A 48 -19.53 -1.49 -5.81
C GLU A 48 -19.48 0.04 -5.67
N GLU A 49 -18.33 0.67 -5.90
CA GLU A 49 -18.18 2.12 -5.88
C GLU A 49 -19.05 2.80 -6.95
N ARG A 50 -19.04 2.27 -8.18
CA ARG A 50 -19.91 2.77 -9.26
C ARG A 50 -21.39 2.64 -8.93
N GLN A 51 -21.80 1.51 -8.38
CA GLN A 51 -23.19 1.32 -7.95
C GLN A 51 -23.60 2.34 -6.89
N ARG A 52 -22.69 2.66 -5.96
CA ARG A 52 -22.93 3.68 -4.94
C ARG A 52 -23.05 5.07 -5.55
N GLU A 53 -22.13 5.45 -6.45
CA GLU A 53 -22.15 6.74 -7.15
C GLU A 53 -23.43 6.91 -7.98
N GLU A 54 -23.89 5.85 -8.65
CA GLU A 54 -25.16 5.83 -9.38
C GLU A 54 -26.35 6.10 -8.45
N LEU A 55 -26.41 5.45 -7.29
CA LEU A 55 -27.47 5.68 -6.29
C LEU A 55 -27.46 7.12 -5.76
N GLU A 56 -26.27 7.65 -5.46
CA GLU A 56 -26.12 9.04 -4.99
C GLU A 56 -26.54 10.04 -6.08
N THR A 57 -26.17 9.77 -7.34
CA THR A 57 -26.59 10.57 -8.49
C THR A 57 -28.11 10.55 -8.68
N VAL A 58 -28.76 9.39 -8.56
CA VAL A 58 -30.22 9.24 -8.64
C VAL A 58 -30.91 9.95 -7.48
N ALA A 59 -30.41 9.81 -6.25
CA ALA A 59 -30.97 10.48 -5.07
C ALA A 59 -30.88 12.01 -5.19
N HIS A 60 -29.76 12.52 -5.72
CA HIS A 60 -29.61 13.93 -6.03
C HIS A 60 -30.59 14.37 -7.12
N ALA A 61 -30.73 13.60 -8.22
CA ALA A 61 -31.67 13.92 -9.28
C ALA A 61 -33.13 13.94 -8.80
N ALA A 62 -33.46 13.13 -7.80
CA ALA A 62 -34.76 13.14 -7.12
C ALA A 62 -34.94 14.32 -6.13
N GLY A 63 -33.90 15.14 -5.91
CA GLY A 63 -33.94 16.30 -5.02
C GLY A 63 -33.90 15.99 -3.53
N VAL A 64 -33.53 14.76 -3.14
CA VAL A 64 -33.50 14.33 -1.73
C VAL A 64 -32.21 14.78 -1.02
N LYS A 65 -31.14 15.05 -1.76
CA LYS A 65 -29.82 15.37 -1.21
C LYS A 65 -29.08 16.36 -2.11
N ASP A 66 -28.57 17.46 -1.54
CA ASP A 66 -27.79 18.47 -2.27
C ASP A 66 -26.33 18.01 -2.50
N LYS A 67 -25.79 18.26 -3.71
CA LYS A 67 -24.42 17.89 -4.15
C LYS A 67 -23.34 18.77 -3.51
N SER A 68 -23.00 18.53 -2.25
CA SER A 68 -21.86 19.17 -1.59
C SER A 68 -20.60 18.27 -1.60
N ASP A 69 -20.31 17.60 -2.72
CA ASP A 69 -19.25 16.59 -2.89
C ASP A 69 -17.82 17.11 -2.57
N LYS A 70 -17.59 18.44 -2.65
CA LYS A 70 -16.26 19.05 -2.47
C LYS A 70 -15.68 18.90 -1.06
N LEU A 71 -16.53 18.77 -0.04
CA LEU A 71 -16.12 18.65 1.36
C LEU A 71 -16.33 17.23 1.91
N ASP A 72 -16.94 16.34 1.15
CA ASP A 72 -17.27 15.00 1.62
C ASP A 72 -16.00 14.21 1.98
N TRP A 73 -14.96 14.30 1.15
CA TRP A 73 -13.65 13.68 1.43
C TRP A 73 -13.04 14.13 2.77
N MET A 74 -13.28 15.38 3.19
CA MET A 74 -12.75 15.94 4.45
C MET A 74 -13.52 15.41 5.66
N TYR A 75 -14.84 15.31 5.57
CA TYR A 75 -15.68 14.84 6.67
C TYR A 75 -15.77 13.31 6.75
N GLN A 76 -15.60 12.62 5.62
CA GLN A 76 -15.61 11.16 5.55
C GLN A 76 -14.37 10.57 6.23
N GLY A 77 -13.18 11.14 6.05
CA GLY A 77 -11.94 10.62 6.66
C GLY A 77 -11.97 10.61 8.20
N GLY A 78 -12.51 11.64 8.83
CA GLY A 78 -12.64 11.72 10.29
C GLY A 78 -13.67 10.72 10.85
N MET A 79 -14.78 10.51 10.14
CA MET A 79 -15.78 9.51 10.52
C MET A 79 -15.27 8.08 10.33
N VAL A 80 -14.54 7.81 9.26
CA VAL A 80 -13.92 6.50 9.00
C VAL A 80 -12.87 6.18 10.06
N ALA A 81 -12.01 7.14 10.41
CA ALA A 81 -11.00 6.95 11.47
C ALA A 81 -11.64 6.64 12.83
N LYS A 82 -12.75 7.31 13.17
CA LYS A 82 -13.52 7.01 14.39
C LYS A 82 -14.16 5.61 14.32
N ALA A 83 -14.80 5.27 13.21
CA ALA A 83 -15.42 3.96 13.03
C ALA A 83 -14.40 2.80 13.06
N GLU A 84 -13.18 3.01 12.55
CA GLU A 84 -12.09 2.04 12.69
C GLU A 84 -11.57 1.94 14.12
N ALA A 85 -11.46 3.05 14.85
CA ALA A 85 -11.10 3.04 16.26
C ALA A 85 -12.13 2.28 17.10
N ASP A 86 -13.42 2.50 16.84
CA ASP A 86 -14.53 1.82 17.49
C ASP A 86 -14.50 0.31 17.19
N LYS A 87 -14.31 -0.09 15.91
CA LYS A 87 -14.12 -1.51 15.54
C LYS A 87 -12.92 -2.16 16.25
N ARG A 88 -11.79 -1.45 16.34
CA ARG A 88 -10.61 -1.95 17.07
C ARG A 88 -10.90 -2.11 18.56
N ASN A 89 -11.71 -1.22 19.15
CA ASN A 89 -12.14 -1.34 20.54
C ASN A 89 -13.06 -2.55 20.73
N ASP A 90 -14.07 -2.71 19.88
CA ASP A 90 -14.99 -3.85 19.91
C ASP A 90 -14.25 -5.19 19.78
N GLU A 91 -13.25 -5.27 18.88
CA GLU A 91 -12.38 -6.44 18.75
C GLU A 91 -11.58 -6.75 20.02
N GLN A 92 -11.15 -5.72 20.77
CA GLN A 92 -10.44 -5.88 22.05
C GLN A 92 -11.37 -6.38 23.16
N LEU A 93 -12.62 -5.92 23.17
CA LEU A 93 -13.62 -6.33 24.16
C LEU A 93 -14.13 -7.76 23.91
N LEU A 94 -14.26 -8.16 22.64
CA LEU A 94 -14.73 -9.49 22.24
C LEU A 94 -13.65 -10.59 22.34
N GLY A 95 -12.43 -10.25 22.77
CA GLY A 95 -11.38 -11.22 23.09
C GLY A 95 -10.86 -12.03 21.90
N ALA A 96 -11.11 -11.60 20.66
CA ALA A 96 -10.82 -12.37 19.45
C ALA A 96 -9.33 -12.34 19.01
N LYS A 97 -8.45 -11.67 19.78
CA LYS A 97 -7.00 -11.72 19.58
C LYS A 97 -6.32 -12.13 20.89
N PRO A 98 -5.42 -13.13 20.91
CA PRO A 98 -4.59 -13.35 22.07
C PRO A 98 -3.78 -12.07 22.29
N LEU A 99 -3.98 -11.43 23.44
CA LEU A 99 -3.11 -10.38 23.92
C LEU A 99 -1.68 -10.96 23.95
N GLN A 100 -0.85 -10.62 22.98
CA GLN A 100 0.59 -10.67 23.18
C GLN A 100 0.89 -9.63 24.23
N LEU A 101 0.90 -10.06 25.49
CA LEU A 101 1.43 -9.30 26.59
C LEU A 101 2.94 -9.20 26.34
N GLN A 102 3.34 -8.17 25.60
CA GLN A 102 4.71 -7.74 25.61
C GLN A 102 4.95 -7.19 27.02
N ASP A 103 5.90 -7.77 27.74
CA ASP A 103 6.39 -7.28 29.02
C ASP A 103 7.06 -5.91 28.81
N ALA A 104 6.25 -4.89 28.58
CA ALA A 104 6.64 -3.51 28.65
C ALA A 104 6.39 -3.05 30.08
N ALA A 105 7.48 -2.83 30.80
CA ALA A 105 7.50 -2.14 32.07
C ALA A 105 6.53 -0.95 32.04
N ALA A 106 5.65 -0.91 33.04
CA ALA A 106 4.57 0.05 33.18
C ALA A 106 5.01 1.50 32.91
N PRO A 107 4.38 2.24 31.98
CA PRO A 107 4.37 3.69 32.06
C PRO A 107 3.30 4.08 33.07
N SER A 108 3.76 4.68 34.16
CA SER A 108 2.97 5.36 35.18
C SER A 108 1.82 6.18 34.60
N ALA A 109 0.65 6.07 35.24
CA ALA A 109 -0.48 6.96 35.04
C ALA A 109 -0.02 8.43 35.11
N GLY A 110 -0.11 9.10 33.97
CA GLY A 110 0.07 10.54 33.80
C GLY A 110 -0.59 10.94 32.49
N ASN A 111 -1.41 11.98 32.51
CA ASN A 111 -2.00 12.58 31.32
C ASN A 111 -0.90 13.00 30.33
N ALA A 112 -0.48 12.10 29.45
CA ALA A 112 0.37 12.42 28.32
C ALA A 112 -0.56 12.80 27.18
N ALA A 113 -0.58 14.08 26.84
CA ALA A 113 -1.22 14.57 25.62
C ALA A 113 -0.77 13.68 24.45
N VAL A 114 -1.75 13.15 23.70
CA VAL A 114 -1.48 12.42 22.46
C VAL A 114 -0.71 13.37 21.55
N LYS A 115 0.63 13.20 21.48
CA LYS A 115 1.47 13.89 20.53
C LYS A 115 1.12 13.31 19.17
N LEU A 116 0.19 13.97 18.46
CA LEU A 116 -0.02 13.75 17.04
C LEU A 116 1.35 13.88 16.35
N PRO A 117 1.68 13.05 15.34
CA PRO A 117 2.93 13.17 14.62
C PRO A 117 2.90 14.49 13.85
N THR A 118 3.35 15.56 14.50
CA THR A 118 3.53 16.86 13.87
C THR A 118 4.81 16.78 13.05
N PHE A 119 4.77 17.37 11.86
CA PHE A 119 5.81 17.32 10.84
C PHE A 119 7.21 17.75 11.32
N TYR A 120 7.30 18.40 12.48
CA TYR A 120 8.53 18.89 13.10
C TYR A 120 8.84 18.32 14.51
N ALA A 121 8.17 17.25 14.96
CA ALA A 121 8.37 16.76 16.32
C ALA A 121 9.61 15.87 16.50
N GLU A 122 10.62 16.49 17.09
CA GLU A 122 11.73 15.93 17.90
C GLU A 122 12.87 15.21 17.15
N ASP A 123 14.10 15.74 17.36
CA ASP A 123 15.38 15.12 17.01
C ASP A 123 15.62 13.86 17.87
N THR A 124 14.89 12.80 17.56
CA THR A 124 15.25 11.46 18.05
C THR A 124 16.36 10.89 17.18
N ALA A 125 17.25 10.05 17.70
CA ALA A 125 18.31 9.43 16.89
C ALA A 125 17.76 8.61 15.70
N ALA A 126 16.51 8.12 15.81
CA ALA A 126 15.77 7.50 14.71
C ALA A 126 15.35 8.51 13.62
N SER A 127 15.00 9.75 14.00
CA SER A 127 14.67 10.86 13.09
C SER A 127 15.82 11.16 12.11
N ALA A 128 17.08 11.06 12.53
CA ALA A 128 18.23 11.31 11.65
C ALA A 128 18.28 10.34 10.44
N ASN A 129 17.98 9.05 10.66
CA ASN A 129 17.94 8.06 9.58
C ASN A 129 16.70 8.27 8.68
N GLU A 130 15.57 8.66 9.26
CA GLU A 130 14.37 8.99 8.49
C GLU A 130 14.56 10.23 7.61
N VAL A 131 15.20 11.28 8.13
CA VAL A 131 15.56 12.49 7.37
C VAL A 131 16.52 12.15 6.24
N TRP A 132 17.52 11.29 6.49
CA TRP A 132 18.43 10.83 5.45
C TRP A 132 17.67 10.10 4.33
N GLN A 133 16.79 9.14 4.64
CA GLN A 133 16.01 8.45 3.63
C GLN A 133 15.09 9.40 2.85
N ARG A 134 14.43 10.35 3.51
CA ARG A 134 13.56 11.35 2.86
C ARG A 134 14.32 12.20 1.85
N ILE A 135 15.51 12.71 2.21
CA ILE A 135 16.35 13.52 1.30
C ILE A 135 16.79 12.70 0.08
N HIS A 136 17.12 11.42 0.27
CA HIS A 136 17.66 10.57 -0.81
C HIS A 136 16.58 9.87 -1.65
N SER A 137 15.33 9.85 -1.17
CA SER A 137 14.17 9.31 -1.90
C SER A 137 13.31 10.39 -2.56
N ASP A 138 13.61 11.67 -2.34
CA ASP A 138 12.89 12.78 -2.97
C ASP A 138 13.31 12.95 -4.45
N PRO A 139 12.40 12.75 -5.42
CA PRO A 139 12.69 12.93 -6.83
C PRO A 139 13.02 14.38 -7.22
N LEU A 140 12.64 15.38 -6.40
CA LEU A 140 12.90 16.79 -6.67
C LEU A 140 14.32 17.23 -6.29
N PHE A 141 14.94 16.55 -5.32
CA PHE A 141 16.31 16.84 -4.88
C PHE A 141 17.33 16.72 -6.03
N ALA A 142 17.12 15.75 -6.92
CA ALA A 142 17.96 15.55 -8.11
C ALA A 142 17.80 16.67 -9.16
N VAL A 143 16.65 17.33 -9.22
CA VAL A 143 16.34 18.35 -10.23
C VAL A 143 16.93 19.71 -9.84
N CYS A 144 16.95 20.05 -8.56
CA CYS A 144 17.51 21.32 -8.07
C CYS A 144 19.04 21.40 -8.17
N PHE A 145 19.74 20.26 -8.24
CA PHE A 145 21.21 20.20 -8.28
C PHE A 145 21.81 19.96 -9.66
N LEU A 146 21.02 19.92 -10.74
CA LEU A 146 21.59 19.96 -12.07
C LEU A 146 22.16 21.37 -12.34
N PRO A 147 23.49 21.55 -12.50
CA PRO A 147 23.99 22.79 -13.05
C PRO A 147 23.44 22.90 -14.47
N LEU A 148 22.72 23.98 -14.76
CA LEU A 148 22.43 24.41 -16.11
C LEU A 148 23.77 24.54 -16.84
N ILE A 149 24.15 23.51 -17.59
CA ILE A 149 25.25 23.57 -18.55
C ILE A 149 24.75 24.46 -19.70
N HIS A 150 24.79 25.77 -19.46
CA HIS A 150 24.58 26.77 -20.50
C HIS A 150 25.79 26.70 -21.43
N LYS A 151 25.60 26.09 -22.60
CA LYS A 151 26.55 26.19 -23.69
C LYS A 151 26.66 27.66 -24.12
N GLY A 152 27.75 28.32 -23.77
CA GLY A 152 28.21 29.52 -24.46
C GLY A 152 28.80 30.58 -23.55
N GLY A 153 30.03 31.00 -23.89
CA GLY A 153 30.49 32.36 -23.60
C GLY A 153 31.43 32.51 -22.43
N LEU A 154 32.72 32.36 -22.72
CA LEU A 154 33.84 32.88 -21.94
C LEU A 154 33.75 34.41 -21.87
N THR A 155 33.59 35.02 -20.69
CA THR A 155 34.01 36.42 -20.46
C THR A 155 34.53 36.60 -19.04
N VAL A 156 35.64 37.34 -18.98
CA VAL A 156 36.63 37.49 -17.92
C VAL A 156 36.45 38.84 -17.24
N ILE A 157 36.44 38.86 -15.89
CA ILE A 157 36.89 39.95 -14.95
C ILE A 157 36.03 41.25 -14.92
N PRO A 158 35.98 42.03 -13.81
CA PRO A 158 36.82 41.99 -12.59
C PRO A 158 36.23 41.40 -11.31
#